data_AF-A0A821U645-F1
#
_entry.id   AF-A0A821U645-F1
#
_cell.length_a   1.000
_cell.length_b   1.000
_cell.length_c   1.000
_cell.angle_alpha   90.00
_cell.angle_beta   90.00
_cell.angle_gamma   90.00
#
_symmetry.space_group_name_H-M   'P 1'
#
loop_
_entity.id
_entity.type
_entity.pdbx_description
1 polymer ?
#
loop_
_entity_poly.entity_id
_entity_poly.type
_entity_poly.pdbx_seq_one_letter_code
_entity_poly.pdbx_strand_id
1 'polypeptide(L)'
;MKFATFEEVIDGLFSKDAYEQPCDTDNVEDLEIELPEWFDEKKYNQGRRFQKDFFFMQSISMILGLIAVLAIPTILSVLVGTRRSNSQYTAFKRYWSTYSHVNSWFDHDLKPGSLSWRSLQTIRSHHLVASRASKIKGHGTVSQRDMAFTLFGFIGFTLLKPNRLGIRALQPGDWEAFNHFWGVIGHALGLEDRYNICRKKYDETKEICRILQDKVFTPCLTSPPDYFEHAAHVMASGLNTIHPAIDHDALVYLTKNLSNVPGYVYTEEDRLSLETKLQKQLNGLNNDAGVNATNLIEKCPIDFLPNSSPIILYAKDYKTLDDSPQYKRLSLSSKLKIAAHDLILSLYITNIGRVILNLQFYWTVFIGTYLPYVAMWRFGIRQAYVSIFKMGPTDNVVPLPNSKYYNREPKSWFKEIWDCFW
;
A
#
# COMPACT_ATOMS: atom_id res chain seq x y z
N MET A 1 -14.79 26.30 11.40
CA MET A 1 -15.43 24.98 11.15
C MET A 1 -15.21 24.04 12.34
N LYS A 2 -16.19 23.23 12.75
CA LYS A 2 -15.99 22.19 13.80
C LYS A 2 -15.50 20.92 13.09
N PHE A 3 -14.30 20.43 13.43
CA PHE A 3 -13.83 19.15 12.91
C PHE A 3 -14.74 18.02 13.40
N ALA A 4 -15.06 17.07 12.51
CA ALA A 4 -15.69 15.83 12.91
C ALA A 4 -14.88 15.15 14.02
N THR A 5 -15.59 14.65 15.03
CA THR A 5 -15.05 13.81 16.10
C THR A 5 -14.49 12.51 15.53
N PHE A 6 -13.68 11.83 16.33
CA PHE A 6 -13.08 10.55 15.96
C PHE A 6 -14.15 9.50 15.57
N GLU A 7 -15.22 9.38 16.37
CA GLU A 7 -16.33 8.47 16.14
C GLU A 7 -17.09 8.82 14.84
N GLU A 8 -17.37 10.11 14.62
CA GLU A 8 -18.05 10.58 13.40
C GLU A 8 -17.25 10.25 12.12
N VAL A 9 -15.91 10.29 12.17
CA VAL A 9 -15.07 9.92 11.02
C VAL A 9 -15.18 8.40 10.75
N ILE A 10 -15.09 7.56 11.78
CA ILE A 10 -15.20 6.10 11.62
C ILE A 10 -16.58 5.69 11.12
N ASP A 11 -17.63 6.20 11.76
CA ASP A 11 -19.02 5.91 11.37
C ASP A 11 -19.30 6.43 9.96
N GLY A 12 -18.79 7.62 9.64
CA GLY A 12 -18.82 8.19 8.29
C GLY A 12 -18.16 7.28 7.26
N LEU A 13 -16.94 6.79 7.54
CA LEU A 13 -16.21 5.91 6.62
C LEU A 13 -16.87 4.54 6.42
N PHE A 14 -17.60 4.03 7.41
CA PHE A 14 -18.34 2.76 7.29
C PHE A 14 -19.76 2.93 6.75
N SER A 15 -20.23 4.18 6.60
CA SER A 15 -21.52 4.47 6.01
C SER A 15 -21.60 4.08 4.53
N LYS A 16 -22.82 3.87 4.07
CA LYS A 16 -23.12 3.69 2.64
C LYS A 16 -22.85 4.98 1.86
N ASP A 17 -23.15 6.13 2.45
CA ASP A 17 -22.99 7.45 1.84
C ASP A 17 -21.53 7.71 1.44
N ALA A 18 -20.55 7.38 2.28
CA ALA A 18 -19.14 7.57 1.96
C ALA A 18 -18.67 6.73 0.75
N TYR A 19 -19.35 5.62 0.45
CA TYR A 19 -19.08 4.82 -0.74
C TYR A 19 -19.82 5.32 -1.98
N GLU A 20 -21.08 5.73 -1.82
CA GLU A 20 -21.90 6.18 -2.94
C GLU A 20 -21.49 7.58 -3.42
N GLN A 21 -20.93 8.39 -2.53
CA GLN A 21 -20.43 9.71 -2.83
C GLN A 21 -19.09 9.65 -3.60
N PRO A 22 -19.04 10.13 -4.85
CA PRO A 22 -17.78 10.32 -5.57
C PRO A 22 -16.87 11.28 -4.81
N CYS A 23 -15.55 11.07 -4.89
CA CYS A 23 -14.58 12.00 -4.33
C CYS A 23 -14.70 13.42 -4.93
N ASP A 24 -15.00 13.49 -6.23
CA ASP A 24 -15.19 14.73 -6.95
C ASP A 24 -16.39 14.60 -7.89
N THR A 25 -17.12 15.70 -8.06
CA THR A 25 -18.27 15.79 -8.97
C THR A 25 -18.07 16.80 -10.09
N ASP A 26 -17.06 17.65 -10.00
CA ASP A 26 -16.78 18.72 -10.95
C ASP A 26 -16.35 18.19 -12.33
N ASN A 27 -16.34 19.07 -13.33
CA ASN A 27 -15.69 18.79 -14.61
C ASN A 27 -14.19 18.97 -14.51
N VAL A 28 -13.46 18.28 -15.40
CA VAL A 28 -11.99 18.28 -15.37
C VAL A 28 -11.44 19.69 -15.61
N GLU A 29 -12.13 20.47 -16.45
CA GLU A 29 -11.79 21.84 -16.82
C GLU A 29 -12.00 22.83 -15.68
N ASP A 30 -12.90 22.52 -14.75
CA ASP A 30 -13.32 23.39 -13.64
C ASP A 30 -12.60 23.03 -12.31
N LEU A 31 -11.68 22.05 -12.34
CA LEU A 31 -10.97 21.59 -11.15
C LEU A 31 -9.98 22.63 -10.63
N GLU A 32 -10.29 23.19 -9.45
CA GLU A 32 -9.38 24.03 -8.70
C GLU A 32 -8.88 23.30 -7.45
N ILE A 33 -7.57 23.40 -7.19
CA ILE A 33 -7.00 22.91 -5.93
C ILE A 33 -7.20 24.01 -4.90
N GLU A 34 -7.87 23.67 -3.82
CA GLU A 34 -8.03 24.55 -2.66
C GLU A 34 -7.18 24.04 -1.50
N LEU A 35 -6.55 24.95 -0.79
CA LEU A 35 -5.89 24.63 0.47
C LEU A 35 -6.91 24.72 1.60
N PRO A 36 -6.89 23.78 2.55
CA PRO A 36 -7.82 23.83 3.67
C PRO A 36 -7.55 25.06 4.55
N GLU A 37 -8.59 25.58 5.20
CA GLU A 37 -8.47 26.71 6.16
C GLU A 37 -7.44 26.44 7.27
N TRP A 38 -7.22 25.17 7.59
CA TRP A 38 -6.30 24.71 8.63
C TRP A 38 -4.88 24.42 8.10
N PHE A 39 -4.55 24.78 6.85
CA PHE A 39 -3.22 24.64 6.28
C PHE A 39 -2.16 25.41 7.08
N ASP A 40 -1.09 24.72 7.46
CA ASP A 40 0.07 25.27 8.18
C ASP A 40 1.32 24.97 7.35
N GLU A 41 1.81 25.97 6.62
CA GLU A 41 2.95 25.82 5.71
C GLU A 41 4.23 25.33 6.44
N LYS A 42 4.42 25.71 7.71
CA LYS A 42 5.59 25.26 8.49
C LYS A 42 5.49 23.78 8.80
N LYS A 43 4.33 23.31 9.28
CA LYS A 43 4.09 21.88 9.53
C LYS A 43 4.14 21.08 8.24
N TYR A 44 3.56 21.59 7.16
CA TYR A 44 3.59 20.94 5.85
C TYR A 44 5.03 20.70 5.38
N ASN A 45 5.88 21.73 5.47
CA ASN A 45 7.29 21.63 5.09
C ASN A 45 8.12 20.77 6.06
N GLN A 46 7.80 20.75 7.36
CA GLN A 46 8.40 19.79 8.29
C GLN A 46 8.02 18.35 7.95
N GLY A 47 6.78 18.08 7.52
CA GLY A 47 6.34 16.78 7.05
C GLY A 47 7.10 16.33 5.79
N ARG A 48 7.33 17.26 4.85
CA ARG A 48 8.19 17.01 3.67
C ARG A 48 9.62 16.65 4.05
N ARG A 49 10.22 17.38 4.99
CA ARG A 49 11.55 17.08 5.54
C ARG A 49 11.56 15.69 6.18
N PHE A 50 10.58 15.38 7.02
CA PHE A 50 10.51 14.10 7.72
C PHE A 50 10.38 12.91 6.77
N GLN A 51 9.64 13.05 5.66
CA GLN A 51 9.64 12.04 4.60
C GLN A 51 11.04 11.81 4.03
N LYS A 52 11.81 12.88 3.76
CA LYS A 52 13.17 12.80 3.18
C LYS A 52 14.17 12.17 4.15
N ASP A 53 14.02 12.44 5.44
CA ASP A 53 14.87 11.83 6.48
C ASP A 53 14.76 10.30 6.51
N PHE A 54 13.62 9.75 6.09
CA PHE A 54 13.36 8.31 6.02
C PHE A 54 12.99 7.84 4.60
N PHE A 55 13.54 8.51 3.58
CA PHE A 55 13.09 8.37 2.19
C PHE A 55 12.99 6.91 1.71
N PHE A 56 13.99 6.09 2.02
CA PHE A 56 14.00 4.68 1.65
C PHE A 56 12.85 3.91 2.31
N MET A 57 12.78 3.87 3.64
CA MET A 57 11.78 3.06 4.34
C MET A 57 10.36 3.61 4.23
N GLN A 58 10.19 4.92 4.11
CA GLN A 58 8.88 5.50 3.80
C GLN A 58 8.39 5.07 2.40
N SER A 59 9.29 4.99 1.42
CA SER A 59 8.96 4.49 0.09
C SER A 59 8.59 3.01 0.09
N ILE A 60 9.30 2.19 0.86
CA ILE A 60 8.94 0.77 1.06
C ILE A 60 7.57 0.64 1.75
N SER A 61 7.31 1.46 2.79
CA SER A 61 6.01 1.52 3.49
C SER A 61 4.86 1.80 2.53
N MET A 62 5.02 2.77 1.63
CA MET A 62 3.99 3.09 0.61
C MET A 62 3.76 1.95 -0.38
N ILE A 63 4.81 1.18 -0.76
CA ILE A 63 4.66 0.01 -1.63
C ILE A 63 3.87 -1.11 -0.92
N LEU A 64 4.19 -1.38 0.34
CA LEU A 64 3.47 -2.35 1.16
C LEU A 64 2.01 -1.91 1.37
N GLY A 65 1.79 -0.63 1.65
CA GLY A 65 0.45 -0.07 1.78
C GLY A 65 -0.35 -0.11 0.48
N LEU A 66 0.30 0.02 -0.68
CA LEU A 66 -0.34 -0.22 -1.98
C LEU A 66 -0.80 -1.68 -2.14
N ILE A 67 0.00 -2.68 -1.71
CA ILE A 67 -0.47 -4.08 -1.68
C ILE A 67 -1.72 -4.19 -0.82
N ALA A 68 -1.75 -3.56 0.37
CA ALA A 68 -2.93 -3.59 1.24
C ALA A 68 -4.16 -2.96 0.58
N VAL A 69 -3.99 -1.84 -0.13
CA VAL A 69 -5.05 -1.17 -0.89
C VAL A 69 -5.58 -2.04 -2.04
N LEU A 70 -4.72 -2.82 -2.71
CA LEU A 70 -5.15 -3.76 -3.76
C LEU A 70 -6.07 -4.87 -3.23
N ALA A 71 -6.07 -5.14 -1.93
CA ALA A 71 -6.99 -6.09 -1.31
C ALA A 71 -8.41 -5.53 -1.10
N ILE A 72 -8.61 -4.21 -1.27
CA ILE A 72 -9.94 -3.59 -1.16
C ILE A 72 -10.73 -3.83 -2.45
N PRO A 73 -11.87 -4.57 -2.42
CA PRO A 73 -12.58 -4.99 -3.63
C PRO A 73 -13.04 -3.84 -4.53
N THR A 74 -13.56 -2.76 -3.93
CA THR A 74 -14.06 -1.57 -4.64
C THR A 74 -12.93 -0.85 -5.37
N ILE A 75 -11.78 -0.70 -4.72
CA ILE A 75 -10.59 -0.07 -5.31
C ILE A 75 -10.04 -0.95 -6.44
N LEU A 76 -9.84 -2.25 -6.19
CA LEU A 76 -9.28 -3.15 -7.19
C LEU A 76 -10.15 -3.21 -8.45
N SER A 77 -11.48 -3.21 -8.31
CA SER A 77 -12.43 -3.19 -9.42
C SER A 77 -12.23 -1.98 -10.36
N VAL A 78 -12.07 -0.78 -9.78
CA VAL A 78 -11.75 0.44 -10.55
C VAL A 78 -10.41 0.28 -11.27
N LEU A 79 -9.37 -0.18 -10.55
CA LEU A 79 -8.02 -0.32 -11.08
C LEU A 79 -7.95 -1.28 -12.28
N VAL A 80 -8.51 -2.48 -12.13
CA VAL A 80 -8.63 -3.47 -13.21
C VAL A 80 -9.44 -2.91 -14.38
N GLY A 81 -10.55 -2.20 -14.09
CA GLY A 81 -11.42 -1.58 -15.08
C GLY A 81 -10.74 -0.49 -15.92
N THR A 82 -9.68 0.15 -15.42
CA THR A 82 -8.88 1.12 -16.18
C THR A 82 -8.03 0.46 -17.26
N ARG A 83 -7.64 -0.81 -17.09
CA ARG A 83 -6.69 -1.54 -17.94
C ARG A 83 -5.30 -0.89 -18.04
N ARG A 84 -4.93 -0.08 -17.04
CA ARG A 84 -3.63 0.62 -16.98
C ARG A 84 -2.63 -0.05 -16.04
N SER A 85 -2.98 -1.21 -15.49
CA SER A 85 -2.11 -2.02 -14.64
C SER A 85 -2.45 -3.50 -14.73
N ASN A 86 -2.88 -3.98 -15.89
CA ASN A 86 -3.23 -5.39 -16.09
C ASN A 86 -2.05 -6.21 -16.64
N SER A 87 -1.02 -5.56 -17.19
CA SER A 87 0.24 -6.20 -17.59
C SER A 87 1.42 -5.56 -16.87
N GLN A 88 2.57 -6.23 -16.91
CA GLN A 88 3.81 -5.70 -16.34
C GLN A 88 4.18 -4.32 -16.92
N TYR A 89 4.00 -4.12 -18.24
CA TYR A 89 4.33 -2.86 -18.89
C TYR A 89 3.40 -1.72 -18.46
N THR A 90 2.08 -1.94 -18.49
CA THR A 90 1.13 -0.88 -18.09
C THR A 90 1.27 -0.58 -16.59
N ALA A 91 1.46 -1.62 -15.75
CA ALA A 91 1.74 -1.47 -14.34
C ALA A 91 3.04 -0.68 -14.07
N PHE A 92 4.13 -0.97 -14.78
CA PHE A 92 5.36 -0.17 -14.71
C PHE A 92 5.08 1.32 -14.96
N LYS A 93 4.42 1.64 -16.08
CA LYS A 93 4.09 3.03 -16.43
C LYS A 93 3.22 3.71 -15.38
N ARG A 94 2.22 2.99 -14.85
CA ARG A 94 1.28 3.52 -13.86
C ARG A 94 1.95 3.78 -12.52
N TYR A 95 2.62 2.77 -11.96
CA TYR A 95 3.15 2.85 -10.61
C TYR A 95 4.41 3.71 -10.55
N TRP A 96 5.25 3.71 -11.59
CA TRP A 96 6.36 4.66 -11.66
C TRP A 96 5.88 6.11 -11.83
N SER A 97 4.81 6.34 -12.60
CA SER A 97 4.16 7.67 -12.69
C SER A 97 3.59 8.10 -11.34
N THR A 98 2.86 7.21 -10.67
CA THR A 98 2.27 7.47 -9.34
C THR A 98 3.35 7.82 -8.32
N TYR A 99 4.42 7.02 -8.26
CA TYR A 99 5.56 7.27 -7.38
C TYR A 99 6.24 8.61 -7.67
N SER A 100 6.39 8.96 -8.96
CA SER A 100 6.98 10.24 -9.37
C SER A 100 6.08 11.44 -9.01
N HIS A 101 4.75 11.30 -9.10
CA HIS A 101 3.82 12.31 -8.61
C HIS A 101 3.94 12.50 -7.09
N VAL A 102 3.95 11.41 -6.33
CA VAL A 102 4.08 11.45 -4.87
C VAL A 102 5.39 12.12 -4.45
N ASN A 103 6.52 11.76 -5.07
CA ASN A 103 7.80 12.43 -4.80
C ASN A 103 7.76 13.93 -5.12
N SER A 104 7.05 14.32 -6.18
CA SER A 104 6.90 15.74 -6.52
C SER A 104 6.23 16.54 -5.39
N TRP A 105 5.33 15.94 -4.60
CA TRP A 105 4.67 16.58 -3.46
C TRP A 105 5.61 16.81 -2.28
N PHE A 106 6.62 15.95 -2.14
CA PHE A 106 7.67 16.09 -1.13
C PHE A 106 8.80 17.02 -1.57
N ASP A 107 9.07 17.10 -2.87
CA ASP A 107 10.21 17.83 -3.39
C ASP A 107 9.95 19.30 -3.69
N HIS A 108 8.70 19.68 -3.93
CA HIS A 108 8.35 21.05 -4.32
C HIS A 108 7.32 21.67 -3.36
N ASP A 109 7.29 22.99 -3.34
CA ASP A 109 6.33 23.73 -2.51
C ASP A 109 4.91 23.56 -3.04
N LEU A 110 3.92 23.60 -2.16
CA LEU A 110 2.51 23.54 -2.54
C LEU A 110 1.96 24.95 -2.78
N LYS A 111 2.22 25.49 -3.97
CA LYS A 111 1.79 26.83 -4.41
C LYS A 111 1.27 26.78 -5.84
N PRO A 112 0.30 27.63 -6.23
CA PRO A 112 -0.18 27.70 -7.60
C PRO A 112 0.96 27.75 -8.62
N GLY A 113 0.90 26.85 -9.63
CA GLY A 113 1.92 26.73 -10.68
C GLY A 113 3.14 25.86 -10.33
N SER A 114 3.34 25.48 -9.07
CA SER A 114 4.43 24.58 -8.69
C SER A 114 4.28 23.19 -9.31
N LEU A 115 5.34 22.37 -9.26
CA LEU A 115 5.26 20.98 -9.75
C LEU A 115 4.25 20.17 -8.92
N SER A 116 4.24 20.32 -7.59
CA SER A 116 3.29 19.63 -6.71
C SER A 116 1.85 20.04 -7.03
N TRP A 117 1.60 21.32 -7.27
CA TRP A 117 0.26 21.83 -7.59
C TRP A 117 -0.27 21.24 -8.91
N ARG A 118 0.53 21.33 -9.97
CA ARG A 118 0.18 20.72 -11.28
C ARG A 118 0.02 19.21 -11.17
N SER A 119 0.83 18.56 -10.34
CA SER A 119 0.70 17.14 -10.06
C SER A 119 -0.63 16.80 -9.39
N LEU A 120 -1.06 17.56 -8.37
CA LEU A 120 -2.32 17.33 -7.68
C LEU A 120 -3.51 17.54 -8.62
N GLN A 121 -3.50 18.61 -9.42
CA GLN A 121 -4.49 18.84 -10.48
C GLN A 121 -4.57 17.63 -11.42
N THR A 122 -3.42 17.17 -11.92
CA THR A 122 -3.35 16.01 -12.83
C THR A 122 -3.94 14.74 -12.21
N ILE A 123 -3.60 14.43 -10.96
CA ILE A 123 -4.11 13.23 -10.28
C ILE A 123 -5.61 13.34 -10.00
N ARG A 124 -6.08 14.50 -9.53
CA ARG A 124 -7.51 14.75 -9.30
C ARG A 124 -8.32 14.59 -10.60
N SER A 125 -7.83 15.13 -11.72
CA SER A 125 -8.41 14.90 -13.05
C SER A 125 -8.43 13.41 -13.44
N HIS A 126 -7.32 12.69 -13.20
CA HIS A 126 -7.26 11.24 -13.49
C HIS A 126 -8.26 10.44 -12.65
N HIS A 127 -8.45 10.78 -11.37
CA HIS A 127 -9.46 10.15 -10.51
C HIS A 127 -10.86 10.40 -11.03
N LEU A 128 -11.20 11.63 -11.43
CA LEU A 128 -12.49 11.95 -12.05
C LEU A 128 -12.75 11.15 -13.33
N VAL A 129 -11.77 11.07 -14.23
CA VAL A 129 -11.91 10.29 -15.47
C VAL A 129 -12.10 8.81 -15.17
N ALA A 130 -11.30 8.24 -14.26
CA ALA A 130 -11.43 6.84 -13.86
C ALA A 130 -12.77 6.56 -13.17
N SER A 131 -13.22 7.49 -12.33
CA SER A 131 -14.48 7.46 -11.59
C SER A 131 -15.68 7.39 -12.54
N ARG A 132 -15.75 8.32 -13.50
CA ARG A 132 -16.81 8.34 -14.54
C ARG A 132 -16.80 7.07 -15.38
N ALA A 133 -15.63 6.64 -15.84
CA ALA A 133 -15.48 5.44 -16.67
C ALA A 133 -15.87 4.15 -15.92
N SER A 134 -15.50 4.05 -14.64
CA SER A 134 -15.85 2.92 -13.78
C SER A 134 -17.36 2.86 -13.52
N LYS A 135 -17.97 4.01 -13.25
CA LYS A 135 -19.42 4.11 -13.00
C LYS A 135 -20.24 3.65 -14.20
N ILE A 136 -19.86 4.07 -15.41
CA ILE A 136 -20.51 3.64 -16.67
C ILE A 136 -20.44 2.12 -16.85
N LYS A 137 -19.35 1.49 -16.41
CA LYS A 137 -19.15 0.03 -16.49
C LYS A 137 -19.80 -0.74 -15.33
N GLY A 138 -20.48 -0.06 -14.40
CA GLY A 138 -21.07 -0.69 -13.22
C GLY A 138 -20.06 -1.16 -12.18
N HIS A 139 -18.81 -0.69 -12.24
CA HIS A 139 -17.74 -1.09 -11.32
C HIS A 139 -17.62 -0.20 -10.07
N GLY A 140 -18.56 0.74 -9.90
CA GLY A 140 -18.51 1.75 -8.84
C GLY A 140 -17.77 3.02 -9.26
N THR A 141 -17.47 3.87 -8.29
CA THR A 141 -16.88 5.20 -8.48
C THR A 141 -15.58 5.31 -7.69
N VAL A 142 -14.73 6.30 -7.96
CA VAL A 142 -13.69 6.66 -6.99
C VAL A 142 -14.40 7.42 -5.87
N SER A 143 -14.69 6.73 -4.76
CA SER A 143 -15.52 7.24 -3.66
C SER A 143 -14.71 7.97 -2.58
N GLN A 144 -15.39 8.76 -1.74
CA GLN A 144 -14.78 9.38 -0.56
C GLN A 144 -14.14 8.32 0.37
N ARG A 145 -14.85 7.20 0.59
CA ARG A 145 -14.33 6.06 1.37
C ARG A 145 -13.09 5.43 0.74
N ASP A 146 -13.12 5.16 -0.56
CA ASP A 146 -11.99 4.54 -1.25
C ASP A 146 -10.77 5.46 -1.28
N MET A 147 -10.98 6.78 -1.34
CA MET A 147 -9.90 7.77 -1.21
C MET A 147 -9.30 7.80 0.20
N ALA A 148 -10.13 7.70 1.24
CA ALA A 148 -9.65 7.56 2.62
C ALA A 148 -8.86 6.25 2.84
N PHE A 149 -9.33 5.13 2.29
CA PHE A 149 -8.60 3.85 2.34
C PHE A 149 -7.30 3.90 1.53
N THR A 150 -7.30 4.61 0.40
CA THR A 150 -6.06 4.86 -0.36
C THR A 150 -5.08 5.69 0.46
N LEU A 151 -5.55 6.70 1.21
CA LEU A 151 -4.72 7.49 2.12
C LEU A 151 -4.11 6.63 3.24
N PHE A 152 -4.85 5.64 3.76
CA PHE A 152 -4.27 4.63 4.67
C PHE A 152 -3.10 3.89 4.01
N GLY A 153 -3.18 3.54 2.72
CA GLY A 153 -2.08 2.92 1.99
C GLY A 153 -0.79 3.75 1.95
N PHE A 154 -0.87 5.08 2.15
CA PHE A 154 0.31 5.94 2.19
C PHE A 154 0.92 6.08 3.59
N ILE A 155 0.10 6.03 4.65
CA ILE A 155 0.54 6.38 6.02
C ILE A 155 0.39 5.25 7.03
N GLY A 156 -0.57 4.34 6.84
CA GLY A 156 -1.06 3.41 7.85
C GLY A 156 0.05 2.59 8.51
N PHE A 157 0.87 1.89 7.72
CA PHE A 157 1.98 1.11 8.26
C PHE A 157 3.06 1.96 8.91
N THR A 158 3.35 3.14 8.36
CA THR A 158 4.29 4.10 8.96
C THR A 158 3.83 4.52 10.36
N LEU A 159 2.53 4.81 10.55
CA LEU A 159 2.01 5.24 11.86
C LEU A 159 1.87 4.07 12.85
N LEU A 160 1.49 2.88 12.37
CA LEU A 160 1.15 1.73 13.21
C LEU A 160 2.35 0.86 13.55
N LYS A 161 3.33 0.74 12.64
CA LYS A 161 4.49 -0.15 12.79
C LYS A 161 5.83 0.58 12.57
N PRO A 162 6.04 1.79 13.14
CA PRO A 162 7.24 2.60 12.87
C PRO A 162 8.54 1.86 13.22
N ASN A 163 8.56 1.08 14.30
CA ASN A 163 9.73 0.30 14.71
C ASN A 163 10.10 -0.79 13.70
N ARG A 164 9.11 -1.43 13.08
CA ARG A 164 9.32 -2.45 12.04
C ARG A 164 9.76 -1.85 10.70
N LEU A 165 9.69 -0.52 10.58
CA LEU A 165 10.12 0.24 9.42
C LEU A 165 11.37 1.10 9.72
N GLY A 166 11.86 1.09 10.97
CA GLY A 166 13.02 1.90 11.39
C GLY A 166 12.76 3.40 11.38
N ILE A 167 11.50 3.83 11.38
CA ILE A 167 11.07 5.23 11.32
C ILE A 167 10.87 5.76 12.74
N ARG A 168 11.41 6.94 13.04
CA ARG A 168 11.29 7.59 14.35
C ARG A 168 11.35 9.10 14.19
N ALA A 169 10.72 9.85 15.10
CA ALA A 169 10.89 11.30 15.14
C ALA A 169 12.37 11.68 15.28
N LEU A 170 12.83 12.64 14.47
CA LEU A 170 14.17 13.21 14.57
C LEU A 170 14.14 14.63 15.14
N GLN A 171 12.99 15.31 14.98
CA GLN A 171 12.70 16.61 15.57
C GLN A 171 11.34 16.56 16.29
N PRO A 172 11.13 17.42 17.30
CA PRO A 172 9.82 17.60 17.90
C PRO A 172 8.76 17.98 16.85
N GLY A 173 7.60 17.34 16.89
CA GLY A 173 6.50 17.63 15.97
C GLY A 173 6.52 16.84 14.65
N ASP A 174 7.48 15.93 14.43
CA ASP A 174 7.61 15.21 13.16
C ASP A 174 6.39 14.35 12.80
N TRP A 175 5.79 13.69 13.78
CA TRP A 175 4.60 12.87 13.57
C TRP A 175 3.38 13.74 13.24
N GLU A 176 3.21 14.85 13.94
CA GLU A 176 2.15 15.83 13.69
C GLU A 176 2.31 16.49 12.32
N ALA A 177 3.55 16.80 11.93
CA ALA A 177 3.89 17.40 10.65
C ALA A 177 3.66 16.43 9.49
N PHE A 178 4.05 15.15 9.64
CA PHE A 178 3.78 14.10 8.65
C PHE A 178 2.29 13.85 8.46
N ASN A 179 1.56 13.77 9.57
CA ASN A 179 0.09 13.69 9.57
C ASN A 179 -0.55 14.91 8.89
N HIS A 180 -0.07 16.13 9.20
CA HIS A 180 -0.55 17.36 8.58
C HIS A 180 -0.31 17.37 7.07
N PHE A 181 0.89 17.00 6.62
CA PHE A 181 1.22 16.89 5.20
C PHE A 181 0.20 16.00 4.46
N TRP A 182 -0.01 14.77 4.95
CA TRP A 182 -0.92 13.83 4.28
C TRP A 182 -2.39 14.23 4.40
N GLY A 183 -2.78 14.91 5.47
CA GLY A 183 -4.11 15.52 5.58
C GLY A 183 -4.35 16.56 4.49
N VAL A 184 -3.39 17.47 4.28
CA VAL A 184 -3.46 18.50 3.23
C VAL A 184 -3.51 17.87 1.84
N ILE A 185 -2.69 16.85 1.58
CA ILE A 185 -2.71 16.12 0.31
C ILE A 185 -4.06 15.44 0.07
N GLY A 186 -4.64 14.81 1.10
CA GLY A 186 -5.98 14.22 1.03
C GLY A 186 -7.02 15.26 0.62
N HIS A 187 -7.06 16.40 1.32
CA HIS A 187 -7.98 17.50 1.04
C HIS A 187 -7.81 18.04 -0.40
N ALA A 188 -6.56 18.31 -0.80
CA ALA A 188 -6.25 18.81 -2.15
C ALA A 188 -6.65 17.82 -3.27
N LEU A 189 -6.77 16.53 -2.96
CA LEU A 189 -7.25 15.50 -3.89
C LEU A 189 -8.77 15.28 -3.85
N GLY A 190 -9.53 16.14 -3.16
CA GLY A 190 -11.00 16.11 -3.08
C GLY A 190 -11.56 15.31 -1.91
N LEU A 191 -10.72 14.80 -1.01
CA LEU A 191 -11.19 14.08 0.19
C LEU A 191 -11.77 15.08 1.17
N GLU A 192 -13.07 14.98 1.46
CA GLU A 192 -13.73 15.87 2.41
C GLU A 192 -13.18 15.69 3.83
N ASP A 193 -13.08 16.79 4.57
CA ASP A 193 -12.53 16.80 5.93
C ASP A 193 -13.27 15.88 6.91
N ARG A 194 -14.54 15.54 6.66
CA ARG A 194 -15.29 14.57 7.49
C ARG A 194 -14.90 13.11 7.23
N TYR A 195 -14.29 12.79 6.09
CA TYR A 195 -13.78 11.45 5.75
C TYR A 195 -12.26 11.37 5.78
N ASN A 196 -11.56 12.51 5.91
CA ASN A 196 -10.11 12.55 5.97
C ASN A 196 -9.57 11.90 7.26
N ILE A 197 -8.84 10.80 7.10
CA ILE A 197 -8.29 10.03 8.24
C ILE A 197 -7.21 10.77 9.01
N CYS A 198 -6.54 11.75 8.38
CA CYS A 198 -5.52 12.59 9.03
C CYS A 198 -6.21 13.69 9.85
N ARG A 199 -6.32 13.47 11.16
CA ARG A 199 -6.98 14.39 12.10
C ARG A 199 -6.02 15.43 12.65
N LYS A 200 -6.55 16.38 13.41
CA LYS A 200 -5.75 17.44 14.05
C LYS A 200 -4.68 16.86 14.98
N LYS A 201 -5.01 15.80 15.72
CA LYS A 201 -4.05 15.10 16.60
C LYS A 201 -3.56 13.83 15.93
N TYR A 202 -2.25 13.63 15.95
CA TYR A 202 -1.62 12.42 15.44
C TYR A 202 -2.17 11.14 16.10
N ASP A 203 -2.43 11.16 17.41
CA ASP A 203 -2.93 9.99 18.14
C ASP A 203 -4.34 9.56 17.65
N GLU A 204 -5.20 10.52 17.32
CA GLU A 204 -6.53 10.24 16.74
C GLU A 204 -6.39 9.59 15.37
N THR A 205 -5.51 10.11 14.50
CA THR A 205 -5.19 9.49 13.20
C THR A 205 -4.67 8.07 13.36
N LYS A 206 -3.74 7.85 14.31
CA LYS A 206 -3.15 6.54 14.56
C LYS A 206 -4.21 5.53 14.99
N GLU A 207 -5.14 5.94 15.84
CA GLU A 207 -6.24 5.09 16.29
C GLU A 207 -7.23 4.80 15.15
N ILE A 208 -7.53 5.78 14.28
CA ILE A 208 -8.32 5.54 13.06
C ILE A 208 -7.63 4.51 12.18
N CYS A 209 -6.34 4.66 11.93
CA CYS A 209 -5.56 3.69 11.16
C CYS A 209 -5.61 2.30 11.81
N ARG A 210 -5.53 2.19 13.14
CA ARG A 210 -5.63 0.90 13.85
C ARG A 210 -6.98 0.24 13.59
N ILE A 211 -8.08 0.99 13.72
CA ILE A 211 -9.43 0.48 13.45
C ILE A 211 -9.56 0.05 11.98
N LEU A 212 -9.08 0.86 11.04
CA LEU A 212 -9.14 0.51 9.62
C LEU A 212 -8.29 -0.73 9.33
N GLN A 213 -7.12 -0.88 9.95
CA GLN A 213 -6.32 -2.10 9.83
C GLN A 213 -7.13 -3.31 10.32
N ASP A 214 -7.59 -3.28 11.57
CA ASP A 214 -8.22 -4.44 12.21
C ASP A 214 -9.56 -4.81 11.57
N LYS A 215 -10.38 -3.82 11.18
CA LYS A 215 -11.74 -4.01 10.65
C LYS A 215 -11.85 -4.02 9.14
N VAL A 216 -10.86 -3.53 8.38
CA VAL A 216 -10.95 -3.45 6.91
C VAL A 216 -9.79 -4.18 6.24
N PHE A 217 -8.56 -3.71 6.46
CA PHE A 217 -7.41 -4.25 5.72
C PHE A 217 -7.06 -5.69 6.11
N THR A 218 -7.09 -6.05 7.40
CA THR A 218 -6.83 -7.42 7.84
C THR A 218 -7.88 -8.39 7.30
N PRO A 219 -9.21 -8.13 7.37
CA PRO A 219 -10.21 -8.96 6.70
C PRO A 219 -10.03 -9.07 5.19
N CYS A 220 -9.79 -7.95 4.50
CA CYS A 220 -9.55 -7.94 3.05
C CYS A 220 -8.30 -8.74 2.67
N LEU A 221 -7.22 -8.71 3.44
CA LEU A 221 -5.99 -9.46 3.14
C LEU A 221 -6.07 -10.95 3.55
N THR A 222 -6.92 -11.28 4.53
CA THR A 222 -7.27 -12.68 4.85
C THR A 222 -8.09 -13.30 3.72
N SER A 223 -9.04 -12.54 3.16
CA SER A 223 -9.96 -12.97 2.11
C SER A 223 -9.95 -11.99 0.93
N PRO A 224 -8.85 -11.93 0.14
CA PRO A 224 -8.73 -10.94 -0.91
C PRO A 224 -9.67 -11.21 -2.09
N PRO A 225 -10.14 -10.15 -2.79
CA PRO A 225 -10.92 -10.29 -4.01
C PRO A 225 -10.13 -11.05 -5.08
N ASP A 226 -10.85 -11.63 -6.04
CA ASP A 226 -10.18 -12.24 -7.19
C ASP A 226 -9.37 -11.18 -7.95
N TYR A 227 -8.29 -11.63 -8.62
CA TYR A 227 -7.29 -10.80 -9.28
C TYR A 227 -6.34 -10.00 -8.37
N PHE A 228 -6.48 -10.09 -7.03
CA PHE A 228 -5.53 -9.48 -6.09
C PHE A 228 -4.09 -9.92 -6.36
N GLU A 229 -3.85 -11.23 -6.46
CA GLU A 229 -2.50 -11.78 -6.69
C GLU A 229 -1.94 -11.32 -8.05
N HIS A 230 -2.80 -11.22 -9.07
CA HIS A 230 -2.40 -10.70 -10.37
C HIS A 230 -1.98 -9.23 -10.29
N ALA A 231 -2.79 -8.41 -9.65
CA ALA A 231 -2.52 -6.98 -9.51
C ALA A 231 -1.26 -6.71 -8.68
N ALA A 232 -1.07 -7.43 -7.57
CA ALA A 232 0.13 -7.38 -6.76
C ALA A 232 1.35 -7.81 -7.58
N HIS A 233 1.24 -8.89 -8.36
CA HIS A 233 2.33 -9.42 -9.17
C HIS A 233 2.79 -8.47 -10.27
N VAL A 234 1.87 -7.93 -11.09
CA VAL A 234 2.24 -7.02 -12.17
C VAL A 234 2.73 -5.67 -11.62
N MET A 235 2.20 -5.24 -10.46
CA MET A 235 2.70 -4.05 -9.76
C MET A 235 4.13 -4.23 -9.27
N ALA A 236 4.41 -5.30 -8.52
CA ALA A 236 5.75 -5.62 -8.04
C ALA A 236 6.72 -5.83 -9.22
N SER A 237 6.31 -6.59 -10.24
CA SER A 237 7.14 -6.84 -11.44
C SER A 237 7.41 -5.57 -12.25
N GLY A 238 6.47 -4.62 -12.24
CA GLY A 238 6.64 -3.31 -12.85
C GLY A 238 7.65 -2.46 -12.08
N LEU A 239 7.56 -2.39 -10.75
CA LEU A 239 8.50 -1.63 -9.92
C LEU A 239 9.89 -2.29 -9.80
N ASN A 240 9.96 -3.62 -9.92
CA ASN A 240 11.22 -4.37 -10.01
C ASN A 240 12.10 -3.88 -11.18
N THR A 241 11.50 -3.33 -12.24
CA THR A 241 12.26 -2.72 -13.35
C THR A 241 13.05 -1.46 -12.95
N ILE A 242 12.73 -0.87 -11.80
CA ILE A 242 13.48 0.25 -11.23
C ILE A 242 14.34 -0.20 -10.06
N HIS A 243 13.78 -1.04 -9.19
CA HIS A 243 14.46 -1.51 -7.99
C HIS A 243 14.44 -3.06 -7.92
N PRO A 244 15.53 -3.74 -8.28
CA PRO A 244 15.58 -5.21 -8.36
C PRO A 244 15.29 -5.96 -7.05
N ALA A 245 15.40 -5.31 -5.89
CA ALA A 245 15.04 -5.94 -4.62
C ALA A 245 13.52 -6.13 -4.43
N ILE A 246 12.68 -5.55 -5.29
CA ILE A 246 11.23 -5.73 -5.23
C ILE A 246 10.89 -7.13 -5.75
N ASP A 247 10.37 -7.95 -4.85
CA ASP A 247 9.85 -9.29 -5.13
C ASP A 247 8.37 -9.37 -4.74
N HIS A 248 7.58 -10.03 -5.59
CA HIS A 248 6.13 -10.13 -5.41
C HIS A 248 5.75 -10.90 -4.14
N ASP A 249 6.26 -12.13 -4.01
CA ASP A 249 5.81 -13.04 -2.95
C ASP A 249 6.30 -12.53 -1.58
N ALA A 250 7.51 -11.95 -1.54
CA ALA A 250 8.03 -11.27 -0.36
C ALA A 250 7.19 -10.06 0.05
N LEU A 251 6.79 -9.19 -0.89
CA LEU A 251 5.98 -8.02 -0.58
C LEU A 251 4.59 -8.40 -0.06
N VAL A 252 3.93 -9.39 -0.68
CA VAL A 252 2.62 -9.88 -0.21
C VAL A 252 2.76 -10.47 1.19
N TYR A 253 3.80 -11.27 1.43
CA TYR A 253 4.06 -11.87 2.74
C TYR A 253 4.27 -10.80 3.82
N LEU A 254 5.18 -9.84 3.59
CA LEU A 254 5.47 -8.74 4.51
C LEU A 254 4.24 -7.86 4.76
N THR A 255 3.45 -7.57 3.72
CA THR A 255 2.21 -6.79 3.86
C THR A 255 1.20 -7.50 4.73
N LYS A 256 0.98 -8.80 4.52
CA LYS A 256 0.06 -9.61 5.33
C LYS A 256 0.53 -9.73 6.77
N ASN A 257 1.82 -9.91 7.00
CA ASN A 257 2.40 -9.92 8.35
C ASN A 257 2.27 -8.55 9.06
N LEU A 258 2.58 -7.43 8.39
CA LEU A 258 2.37 -6.08 8.95
C LEU A 258 0.90 -5.76 9.23
N SER A 259 0.01 -6.35 8.44
CA SER A 259 -1.44 -6.25 8.59
C SER A 259 -2.02 -7.23 9.61
N ASN A 260 -1.19 -7.93 10.39
CA ASN A 260 -1.62 -8.92 11.39
C ASN A 260 -2.51 -10.05 10.82
N VAL A 261 -2.36 -10.41 9.54
CA VAL A 261 -3.13 -11.51 8.93
C VAL A 261 -2.71 -12.84 9.56
N PRO A 262 -3.64 -13.61 10.14
CA PRO A 262 -3.30 -14.88 10.78
C PRO A 262 -2.59 -15.86 9.83
N GLY A 263 -1.56 -16.53 10.34
CA GLY A 263 -0.72 -17.48 9.60
C GLY A 263 0.52 -16.88 8.94
N TYR A 264 0.61 -15.56 8.81
CA TYR A 264 1.80 -14.87 8.31
C TYR A 264 2.66 -14.41 9.49
N VAL A 265 3.55 -15.27 9.96
CA VAL A 265 4.41 -15.06 11.15
C VAL A 265 5.87 -14.94 10.76
N TYR A 266 6.59 -13.96 11.32
CA TYR A 266 8.00 -13.77 10.96
C TYR A 266 8.92 -13.60 12.16
N THR A 267 8.38 -13.16 13.29
CA THR A 267 9.11 -13.10 14.57
C THR A 267 8.54 -14.11 15.57
N GLU A 268 9.32 -14.50 16.58
CA GLU A 268 8.81 -15.36 17.66
C GLU A 268 7.62 -14.71 18.40
N GLU A 269 7.58 -13.38 18.48
CA GLU A 269 6.42 -12.66 19.01
C GLU A 269 5.16 -12.89 18.16
N ASP A 270 5.28 -12.81 16.83
CA ASP A 270 4.17 -13.12 15.91
C ASP A 270 3.70 -14.57 16.08
N ARG A 271 4.64 -15.52 16.19
CA ARG A 271 4.36 -16.95 16.33
C ARG A 271 3.63 -17.24 17.64
N LEU A 272 4.11 -16.73 18.76
CA LEU A 272 3.51 -16.91 20.08
C LEU A 272 2.13 -16.22 20.18
N SER A 273 1.98 -15.05 19.56
CA SER A 273 0.69 -14.35 19.47
C SER A 273 -0.35 -15.16 18.69
N LEU A 274 0.05 -15.73 17.54
CA LEU A 274 -0.82 -16.61 16.76
C LEU A 274 -1.16 -17.89 17.52
N GLU A 275 -0.18 -18.53 18.14
CA GLU A 275 -0.36 -19.74 18.95
C GLU A 275 -1.38 -19.50 20.07
N THR A 276 -1.25 -18.39 20.80
CA THR A 276 -2.19 -18.00 21.87
C THR A 276 -3.62 -17.84 21.33
N LYS A 277 -3.78 -17.19 20.17
CA LYS A 277 -5.09 -17.02 19.53
C LYS A 277 -5.69 -18.36 19.07
N LEU A 278 -4.87 -19.24 18.49
CA LEU A 278 -5.30 -20.58 18.07
C LEU A 278 -5.72 -21.43 19.27
N GLN A 279 -4.93 -21.47 20.33
CA GLN A 279 -5.25 -22.23 21.54
C GLN A 279 -6.57 -21.76 22.18
N LYS A 280 -6.79 -20.44 22.22
CA LYS A 280 -8.06 -19.87 22.71
C LYS A 280 -9.27 -20.33 21.89
N GLN A 281 -9.13 -20.47 20.57
CA GLN A 281 -10.21 -20.97 19.71
C GLN A 281 -10.38 -22.50 19.78
N LEU A 282 -9.29 -23.24 19.96
CA LEU A 282 -9.34 -24.70 20.09
C LEU A 282 -10.03 -25.15 21.38
N ASN A 283 -9.97 -24.36 22.45
CA ASN A 283 -10.69 -24.60 23.71
C ASN A 283 -10.51 -26.04 24.25
N GLY A 284 -9.28 -26.55 24.22
CA GLY A 284 -8.92 -27.90 24.68
C GLY A 284 -9.02 -29.01 23.61
N LEU A 285 -9.44 -28.69 22.39
CA LEU A 285 -9.31 -29.60 21.24
C LEU A 285 -7.84 -29.82 20.88
N ASN A 286 -7.54 -30.97 20.27
CA ASN A 286 -6.19 -31.30 19.82
C ASN A 286 -5.68 -30.27 18.78
N ASN A 287 -4.36 -30.05 18.75
CA ASN A 287 -3.64 -29.19 17.82
C ASN A 287 -3.76 -29.60 16.33
N ASP A 288 -4.36 -30.75 16.05
CA ASP A 288 -4.74 -31.23 14.71
C ASP A 288 -6.08 -30.66 14.22
N ALA A 289 -6.89 -30.04 15.09
CA ALA A 289 -8.13 -29.41 14.68
C ALA A 289 -7.84 -28.08 13.96
N GLY A 290 -8.52 -27.89 12.83
CA GLY A 290 -8.38 -26.69 12.00
C GLY A 290 -9.18 -25.52 12.56
N VAL A 291 -8.54 -24.35 12.67
CA VAL A 291 -9.19 -23.09 13.04
C VAL A 291 -9.29 -22.21 11.80
N ASN A 292 -10.48 -21.72 11.49
CA ASN A 292 -10.68 -20.77 10.42
C ASN A 292 -10.02 -19.42 10.78
N ALA A 293 -9.14 -18.91 9.91
CA ALA A 293 -8.47 -17.62 10.10
C ALA A 293 -9.44 -16.45 10.31
N THR A 294 -10.66 -16.50 9.74
CA THR A 294 -11.69 -15.47 9.96
C THR A 294 -12.17 -15.42 11.41
N ASN A 295 -12.01 -16.49 12.18
CA ASN A 295 -12.38 -16.53 13.60
C ASN A 295 -11.33 -15.84 14.50
N LEU A 296 -10.18 -15.45 13.94
CA LEU A 296 -9.04 -14.85 14.66
C LEU A 296 -8.89 -13.35 14.43
N ILE A 297 -9.78 -12.75 13.62
CA ILE A 297 -9.73 -11.35 13.20
C ILE A 297 -11.06 -10.66 13.51
N GLU A 298 -11.08 -9.34 13.47
CA GLU A 298 -12.32 -8.59 13.60
C GLU A 298 -13.20 -8.73 12.35
N LYS A 299 -14.52 -8.64 12.54
CA LYS A 299 -15.47 -8.67 11.42
C LYS A 299 -15.41 -7.35 10.66
N CYS A 300 -15.37 -7.43 9.34
CA CYS A 300 -15.50 -6.24 8.51
C CYS A 300 -16.92 -5.67 8.59
N PRO A 301 -17.10 -4.37 8.90
CA PRO A 301 -18.41 -3.74 8.96
C PRO A 301 -18.99 -3.46 7.56
N ILE A 302 -18.19 -3.58 6.51
CA ILE A 302 -18.59 -3.32 5.12
C ILE A 302 -18.87 -4.65 4.41
N ASP A 303 -20.05 -4.76 3.82
CA ASP A 303 -20.50 -5.94 3.08
C ASP A 303 -19.98 -5.93 1.64
N PHE A 304 -18.67 -6.12 1.49
CA PHE A 304 -17.98 -6.19 0.18
C PHE A 304 -16.94 -7.31 0.09
N LEU A 305 -16.76 -8.08 1.17
CA LEU A 305 -15.79 -9.16 1.19
C LEU A 305 -16.27 -10.27 0.25
N PRO A 306 -15.38 -10.87 -0.55
CA PRO A 306 -15.75 -11.96 -1.42
C PRO A 306 -16.15 -13.20 -0.59
N ASN A 307 -17.04 -14.01 -1.15
CA ASN A 307 -17.29 -15.37 -0.65
C ASN A 307 -16.10 -16.27 -1.02
N SER A 308 -14.99 -16.17 -0.29
CA SER A 308 -13.80 -16.99 -0.48
C SER A 308 -13.78 -18.17 0.50
N SER A 309 -13.15 -19.27 0.10
CA SER A 309 -12.86 -20.36 1.03
C SER A 309 -11.89 -19.86 2.10
N PRO A 310 -12.26 -19.95 3.39
CA PRO A 310 -11.41 -19.46 4.46
C PRO A 310 -10.10 -20.23 4.55
N ILE A 311 -9.02 -19.55 4.93
CA ILE A 311 -7.77 -20.21 5.28
C ILE A 311 -7.97 -20.97 6.59
N ILE A 312 -7.74 -22.28 6.56
CA ILE A 312 -7.70 -23.11 7.77
C ILE A 312 -6.27 -23.16 8.29
N LEU A 313 -6.10 -22.88 9.59
CA LEU A 313 -4.83 -22.88 10.30
C LEU A 313 -4.81 -24.02 11.31
N TYR A 314 -3.68 -24.71 11.43
CA TYR A 314 -3.48 -25.76 12.42
C TYR A 314 -2.36 -25.37 13.37
N ALA A 315 -2.58 -25.49 14.69
CA ALA A 315 -1.58 -25.09 15.68
C ALA A 315 -0.26 -25.87 15.52
N LYS A 316 -0.32 -27.14 15.09
CA LYS A 316 0.88 -27.95 14.82
C LYS A 316 1.81 -27.39 13.74
N ASP A 317 1.29 -26.56 12.83
CA ASP A 317 2.06 -25.99 11.73
C ASP A 317 2.83 -24.72 12.14
N TYR A 318 2.76 -24.30 13.41
CA TYR A 318 3.42 -23.11 13.95
C TYR A 318 4.27 -23.39 15.19
N LYS A 319 4.83 -24.61 15.27
CA LYS A 319 5.80 -24.98 16.32
C LYS A 319 7.07 -24.15 16.25
N THR A 320 7.55 -23.89 15.04
CA THR A 320 8.66 -22.98 14.73
C THR A 320 8.24 -22.00 13.64
N LEU A 321 9.01 -20.93 13.42
CA LEU A 321 8.76 -19.99 12.32
C LEU A 321 8.85 -20.65 10.95
N ASP A 322 9.84 -21.53 10.78
CA ASP A 322 10.07 -22.24 9.52
C ASP A 322 8.96 -23.25 9.21
N ASP A 323 8.15 -23.63 10.20
CA ASP A 323 7.05 -24.56 10.00
C ASP A 323 5.82 -23.96 9.32
N SER A 324 5.68 -22.63 9.35
CA SER A 324 4.54 -21.90 8.79
C SER A 324 4.26 -22.33 7.34
N PRO A 325 3.05 -22.80 7.00
CA PRO A 325 2.70 -23.20 5.64
C PRO A 325 2.83 -22.05 4.65
N GLN A 326 2.51 -20.83 5.07
CA GLN A 326 2.62 -19.61 4.28
C GLN A 326 4.08 -19.28 3.98
N TYR A 327 4.97 -19.43 4.96
CA TYR A 327 6.40 -19.22 4.75
C TYR A 327 7.03 -20.32 3.89
N LYS A 328 6.64 -21.59 4.09
CA LYS A 328 7.13 -22.73 3.30
C LYS A 328 6.83 -22.58 1.81
N ARG A 329 5.71 -21.97 1.44
CA ARG A 329 5.31 -21.70 0.04
C ARG A 329 6.19 -20.68 -0.67
N LEU A 330 6.93 -19.85 0.05
CA LEU A 330 7.81 -18.85 -0.57
C LEU A 330 8.97 -19.53 -1.30
N SER A 331 9.32 -18.96 -2.44
CA SER A 331 10.54 -19.30 -3.18
C SER A 331 11.79 -19.01 -2.33
N LEU A 332 12.93 -19.62 -2.67
CA LEU A 332 14.18 -19.34 -1.97
C LEU A 332 14.58 -17.87 -2.12
N SER A 333 14.42 -17.32 -3.33
CA SER A 333 14.68 -15.90 -3.58
C SER A 333 13.81 -15.01 -2.68
N SER A 334 12.51 -15.28 -2.59
CA SER A 334 11.60 -14.51 -1.74
C SER A 334 11.98 -14.57 -0.25
N LYS A 335 12.35 -15.76 0.25
CA LYS A 335 12.85 -15.90 1.63
C LYS A 335 14.13 -15.09 1.86
N LEU A 336 15.05 -15.10 0.89
CA LEU A 336 16.27 -14.29 0.96
C LEU A 336 15.99 -12.79 0.88
N LYS A 337 15.00 -12.33 0.09
CA LYS A 337 14.60 -10.91 0.07
C LYS A 337 14.01 -10.48 1.41
N ILE A 338 13.19 -11.33 2.04
CA ILE A 338 12.65 -11.08 3.39
C ILE A 338 13.79 -11.02 4.41
N ALA A 339 14.71 -11.98 4.41
CA ALA A 339 15.86 -11.96 5.33
C ALA A 339 16.78 -10.75 5.09
N ALA A 340 17.01 -10.37 3.83
CA ALA A 340 17.78 -9.18 3.49
C ALA A 340 17.09 -7.89 3.98
N HIS A 341 15.76 -7.82 3.94
CA HIS A 341 15.01 -6.69 4.50
C HIS A 341 15.33 -6.48 5.99
N ASP A 342 15.43 -7.53 6.79
CA ASP A 342 15.76 -7.43 8.22
C ASP A 342 17.19 -6.98 8.48
N LEU A 343 18.14 -7.47 7.68
CA LEU A 343 19.52 -7.01 7.74
C LEU A 343 19.62 -5.51 7.38
N ILE A 344 18.94 -5.12 6.30
CA ILE A 344 18.87 -3.73 5.84
C ILE A 344 18.22 -2.85 6.93
N LEU A 345 17.12 -3.30 7.53
CA LEU A 345 16.42 -2.59 8.61
C LEU A 345 17.33 -2.39 9.83
N SER A 346 18.05 -3.44 10.23
CA SER A 346 19.00 -3.39 11.36
C SER A 346 20.08 -2.33 11.12
N LEU A 347 20.59 -2.23 9.89
CA LEU A 347 21.51 -1.17 9.49
C LEU A 347 20.81 0.20 9.45
N TYR A 348 19.60 0.27 8.89
CA TYR A 348 18.84 1.51 8.67
C TYR A 348 18.43 2.20 9.97
N ILE A 349 18.23 1.46 11.07
CA ILE A 349 17.94 2.03 12.38
C ILE A 349 19.12 2.88 12.89
N THR A 350 20.35 2.59 12.49
CA THR A 350 21.52 3.41 12.81
C THR A 350 21.53 4.73 12.03
N ASN A 351 22.17 5.77 12.56
CA ASN A 351 22.26 7.05 11.85
C ASN A 351 23.04 6.93 10.53
N ILE A 352 24.20 6.27 10.56
CA ILE A 352 25.07 6.09 9.40
C ILE A 352 24.38 5.22 8.34
N GLY A 353 23.78 4.10 8.74
CA GLY A 353 23.06 3.22 7.83
C GLY A 353 21.87 3.90 7.17
N ARG A 354 21.10 4.71 7.92
CA ARG A 354 20.01 5.52 7.35
C ARG A 354 20.49 6.46 6.26
N VAL A 355 21.56 7.21 6.51
CA VAL A 355 22.13 8.16 5.53
C VAL A 355 22.59 7.43 4.26
N ILE A 356 23.33 6.33 4.42
CA ILE A 356 23.85 5.53 3.30
C ILE A 356 22.71 4.96 2.45
N LEU A 357 21.74 4.30 3.09
CA LEU A 357 20.64 3.64 2.39
C LEU A 357 19.67 4.66 1.75
N ASN A 358 19.42 5.80 2.39
CA ASN A 358 18.67 6.88 1.75
C ASN A 358 19.41 7.41 0.52
N LEU A 359 20.72 7.66 0.61
CA LEU A 359 21.52 8.13 -0.53
C LEU A 359 21.55 7.11 -1.67
N GLN A 360 21.72 5.83 -1.35
CA GLN A 360 21.64 4.73 -2.31
C GLN A 360 20.26 4.70 -2.97
N PHE A 361 19.18 4.87 -2.21
CA PHE A 361 17.84 4.88 -2.76
C PHE A 361 17.55 6.12 -3.63
N TYR A 362 18.02 7.30 -3.23
CA TYR A 362 18.02 8.50 -4.09
C TYR A 362 18.72 8.24 -5.42
N TRP A 363 19.87 7.56 -5.38
CA TRP A 363 20.61 7.19 -6.58
C TRP A 363 19.84 6.20 -7.46
N THR A 364 19.18 5.20 -6.88
CA THR A 364 18.32 4.27 -7.61
C THR A 364 17.15 4.99 -8.29
N VAL A 365 16.50 5.92 -7.60
CA VAL A 365 15.41 6.72 -8.16
C VAL A 365 15.93 7.63 -9.28
N PHE A 366 17.09 8.28 -9.08
CA PHE A 366 17.73 9.10 -10.10
C PHE A 366 18.02 8.30 -11.38
N ILE A 367 18.65 7.13 -11.26
CA ILE A 367 18.90 6.25 -12.42
C ILE A 367 17.56 5.83 -13.04
N GLY A 368 16.58 5.41 -12.25
CA GLY A 368 15.25 5.02 -12.74
C GLY A 368 14.48 6.14 -13.46
N THR A 369 14.80 7.40 -13.19
CA THR A 369 14.18 8.54 -13.87
C THR A 369 14.94 8.93 -15.15
N TYR A 370 16.27 9.03 -15.09
CA TYR A 370 17.08 9.62 -16.16
C TYR A 370 17.76 8.60 -17.08
N LEU A 371 18.06 7.40 -16.57
CA LEU A 371 18.65 6.30 -17.34
C LEU A 371 18.01 4.96 -16.91
N PRO A 372 16.72 4.73 -17.18
CA PRO A 372 16.01 3.52 -16.76
C PRO A 372 16.43 2.28 -17.56
N TYR A 373 17.70 1.88 -17.46
CA TYR A 373 18.35 0.89 -18.31
C TYR A 373 17.67 -0.48 -18.29
N VAL A 374 17.16 -0.94 -17.14
CA VAL A 374 16.40 -2.19 -17.04
C VAL A 374 15.08 -2.08 -17.80
N ALA A 375 14.36 -0.96 -17.67
CA ALA A 375 13.13 -0.74 -18.43
C ALA A 375 13.40 -0.54 -19.94
N MET A 376 14.54 0.05 -20.32
CA MET A 376 14.97 0.13 -21.73
C MET A 376 15.20 -1.25 -22.30
N TRP A 377 15.83 -2.15 -21.54
CA TRP A 377 16.03 -3.53 -21.94
C TRP A 377 14.72 -4.32 -22.01
N ARG A 378 13.82 -4.16 -21.03
CA ARG A 378 12.54 -4.92 -20.98
C ARG A 378 11.48 -4.42 -21.97
N PHE A 379 11.39 -3.12 -22.20
CA PHE A 379 10.26 -2.50 -22.93
C PHE A 379 10.68 -1.69 -24.16
N GLY A 380 11.98 -1.48 -24.37
CA GLY A 380 12.51 -0.60 -25.40
C GLY A 380 12.79 0.82 -24.90
N ILE A 381 13.75 1.49 -25.53
CA ILE A 381 14.29 2.79 -25.09
C ILE A 381 13.19 3.85 -24.95
N ARG A 382 12.29 3.96 -25.94
CA ARG A 382 11.25 5.00 -25.93
C ARG A 382 10.19 4.75 -24.86
N GLN A 383 9.83 3.49 -24.65
CA GLN A 383 8.77 3.08 -23.74
C GLN A 383 9.18 3.15 -22.27
N ALA A 384 10.48 3.08 -21.99
CA ALA A 384 11.07 3.13 -20.66
C ALA A 384 10.84 4.45 -19.92
N TYR A 385 10.80 5.58 -20.62
CA TYR A 385 10.62 6.90 -19.98
C TYR A 385 9.17 7.18 -19.62
N VAL A 386 8.92 7.67 -18.41
CA VAL A 386 7.58 8.01 -17.91
C VAL A 386 7.41 9.52 -17.82
N SER A 387 6.29 10.01 -18.36
CA SER A 387 5.87 11.40 -18.21
C SER A 387 4.70 11.43 -17.23
N ILE A 388 4.86 12.12 -16.11
CA ILE A 388 3.84 12.17 -15.05
C ILE A 388 2.57 12.93 -15.52
N PHE A 389 2.71 13.92 -16.40
CA PHE A 389 1.58 14.72 -16.90
C PHE A 389 0.80 14.10 -18.07
N LYS A 390 1.16 12.89 -18.49
CA LYS A 390 0.47 12.18 -19.57
C LYS A 390 -0.20 10.93 -19.04
N MET A 391 -1.42 10.68 -19.51
CA MET A 391 -2.10 9.44 -19.23
C MET A 391 -1.29 8.26 -19.80
N GLY A 392 -0.94 7.32 -18.94
CA GLY A 392 -0.20 6.11 -19.32
C GLY A 392 -1.02 5.16 -20.21
N PRO A 393 -0.36 4.21 -20.87
CA PRO A 393 -0.99 3.30 -21.83
C PRO A 393 -2.00 2.36 -21.16
N THR A 394 -2.92 1.86 -21.96
CA THR A 394 -3.86 0.78 -21.62
C THR A 394 -3.51 -0.48 -22.42
N ASP A 395 -3.89 -1.65 -21.91
CA ASP A 395 -3.79 -2.91 -22.65
C ASP A 395 -5.12 -3.70 -22.63
N ASN A 396 -5.14 -4.86 -23.28
CA ASN A 396 -6.26 -5.80 -23.25
C ASN A 396 -5.92 -7.08 -22.48
N VAL A 397 -4.92 -7.03 -21.59
CA VAL A 397 -4.56 -8.20 -20.78
C VAL A 397 -5.67 -8.45 -19.78
N VAL A 398 -6.16 -9.69 -19.77
CA VAL A 398 -7.15 -10.16 -18.81
C VAL A 398 -6.40 -10.59 -17.54
N PRO A 399 -6.71 -10.01 -16.37
CA PRO A 399 -6.11 -10.44 -15.12
C PRO A 399 -6.36 -11.93 -14.84
N LEU A 400 -5.35 -12.61 -14.29
CA LEU A 400 -5.44 -14.01 -13.92
C LEU A 400 -6.07 -14.16 -12.52
N PRO A 401 -6.94 -15.15 -12.30
CA PRO A 401 -7.53 -15.36 -10.98
C PRO A 401 -6.49 -15.80 -9.95
N ASN A 402 -6.75 -15.54 -8.67
CA ASN A 402 -5.80 -15.82 -7.58
C ASN A 402 -5.36 -17.30 -7.54
N SER A 403 -6.24 -18.23 -7.91
CA SER A 403 -5.95 -19.66 -7.96
C SER A 403 -4.77 -20.03 -8.87
N LYS A 404 -4.50 -19.24 -9.92
CA LYS A 404 -3.33 -19.44 -10.80
C LYS A 404 -2.02 -19.11 -10.11
N TYR A 405 -2.04 -18.25 -9.10
CA TYR A 405 -0.85 -17.89 -8.31
C TYR A 405 -0.60 -18.88 -7.18
N TYR A 406 -1.66 -19.44 -6.59
CA TYR A 406 -1.56 -20.42 -5.51
C TYR A 406 -1.11 -21.82 -5.98
N ASN A 407 -1.40 -22.18 -7.23
CA ASN A 407 -1.11 -23.50 -7.79
C ASN A 407 0.14 -23.52 -8.69
N ARG A 408 1.16 -22.69 -8.38
CA ARG A 408 2.40 -22.66 -9.16
C ARG A 408 3.24 -23.90 -8.88
N GLU A 409 3.77 -24.52 -9.92
CA GLU A 409 4.76 -25.60 -9.76
C GLU A 409 6.05 -25.05 -9.15
N PRO A 410 6.75 -25.83 -8.30
CA PRO A 410 8.06 -25.44 -7.78
C PRO A 410 9.03 -25.15 -8.92
N LYS A 411 9.77 -24.05 -8.83
CA LYS A 411 10.83 -23.75 -9.80
C LYS A 411 11.98 -24.76 -9.65
N SER A 412 12.74 -24.98 -10.73
CA SER A 412 13.97 -25.75 -10.66
C SER A 412 15.00 -25.03 -9.77
N TRP A 413 15.88 -25.80 -9.11
CA TRP A 413 16.91 -25.25 -8.22
C TRP A 413 17.79 -24.19 -8.89
N PHE A 414 18.12 -24.37 -10.18
CA PHE A 414 18.90 -23.40 -10.93
C PHE A 414 18.14 -22.08 -11.12
N LYS A 415 16.84 -22.14 -11.40
CA LYS A 415 16.01 -20.94 -11.56
C LYS A 415 15.81 -20.21 -10.22
N GLU A 416 15.65 -20.96 -9.13
CA GLU A 416 15.63 -20.39 -7.77
C GLU A 416 16.92 -19.62 -7.46
N ILE A 417 18.08 -20.18 -7.76
CA ILE A 417 19.37 -19.51 -7.56
C ILE A 417 19.50 -18.29 -8.49
N TRP A 418 19.13 -18.41 -9.77
CA TRP A 418 19.19 -17.31 -10.72
C TRP A 418 18.35 -16.11 -10.26
N ASP A 419 17.12 -16.36 -9.80
CA ASP A 419 16.20 -15.35 -9.28
C ASP A 419 16.69 -14.72 -7.95
N CYS A 420 17.74 -15.25 -7.31
CA CYS A 420 18.35 -14.58 -6.15
C CYS A 420 19.21 -13.36 -6.58
N PHE A 421 19.77 -13.41 -7.80
CA PHE A 421 20.69 -12.39 -8.33
C PHE A 421 20.02 -11.36 -9.25
N TRP A 422 18.83 -11.66 -9.76
CA TRP A 422 18.08 -10.86 -10.73
C TRP A 422 16.62 -10.69 -10.30
#